data_AF-A0A945QDS2-F1
#
_entry.id   AF-A0A945QDS2-F1
#
_cell.length_a   1.000
_cell.length_b   1.000
_cell.length_c   1.000
_cell.angle_alpha   90.00
_cell.angle_beta   90.00
_cell.angle_gamma   90.00
#
_symmetry.space_group_name_H-M   'P 1'
#
loop_
_entity.id
_entity.type
_entity.pdbx_description
1 polymer ?
#
loop_
_entity_poly.entity_id
_entity_poly.type
_entity_poly.pdbx_seq_one_letter_code
_entity_poly.pdbx_strand_id
1 'polypeptide(L)'
;MNSSAHRKTILAGFIGNILEWYDFAVYGYFAPIIASHFFPSDDPTASLIATFGVFAAGYMARPIGGAIFGHIGDIYGRKLVLTLSVGLMGISTFLIGVLPDHAAIGVSASILLLILRLLQGLSVGGEFTGSIVFLVENARENRRGLTGSWANFGAILGFLIGSG
;
A
#
# COMPACT_ATOMS: atom_id res chain seq x y z
N MET A 1 -17.47 22.33 13.46
CA MET A 1 -17.32 21.39 12.32
C MET A 1 -17.76 20.00 12.76
N ASN A 2 -18.60 19.31 11.97
CA ASN A 2 -19.39 18.13 12.39
C ASN A 2 -18.52 16.94 12.88
N SER A 3 -18.70 16.55 14.15
CA SER A 3 -18.00 15.44 14.83
C SER A 3 -18.10 14.09 14.07
N SER A 4 -19.18 13.87 13.33
CA SER A 4 -19.42 12.64 12.55
C SER A 4 -18.53 12.51 11.30
N ALA A 5 -18.22 13.62 10.61
CA ALA A 5 -17.37 13.61 9.42
C ALA A 5 -15.91 13.31 9.78
N HIS A 6 -15.45 13.85 10.91
CA HIS A 6 -14.11 13.62 11.43
C HIS A 6 -13.87 12.14 11.79
N ARG A 7 -14.85 11.51 12.45
CA ARG A 7 -14.77 10.09 12.83
C ARG A 7 -14.74 9.15 11.63
N LYS A 8 -15.47 9.50 10.54
CA LYS A 8 -15.47 8.74 9.28
C LYS A 8 -14.12 8.79 8.57
N THR A 9 -13.48 9.96 8.49
CA THR A 9 -12.16 10.11 7.86
C THR A 9 -11.09 9.32 8.59
N ILE A 10 -11.10 9.35 9.93
CA ILE A 10 -10.17 8.57 10.76
C ILE A 10 -10.36 7.06 10.54
N LEU A 11 -11.61 6.60 10.51
CA LEU A 11 -11.92 5.18 10.28
C LEU A 11 -11.46 4.74 8.88
N ALA A 12 -11.66 5.59 7.87
CA ALA A 12 -11.23 5.31 6.49
C ALA A 12 -9.70 5.18 6.39
N GLY A 13 -8.94 6.09 7.00
CA GLY A 13 -7.47 5.99 7.03
C GLY A 13 -6.96 4.79 7.83
N PHE A 14 -7.65 4.40 8.90
CA PHE A 14 -7.32 3.18 9.65
C PHE A 14 -7.56 1.90 8.84
N ILE A 15 -8.68 1.83 8.12
CA ILE A 15 -8.99 0.70 7.22
C ILE A 15 -8.00 0.65 6.05
N GLY A 16 -7.67 1.80 5.45
CA GLY A 16 -6.66 1.90 4.39
C GLY A 16 -5.31 1.35 4.83
N ASN A 17 -4.87 1.73 6.03
CA ASN A 17 -3.65 1.18 6.63
C ASN A 17 -3.72 -0.34 6.86
N ILE A 18 -4.83 -0.89 7.38
CA ILE A 18 -4.97 -2.36 7.51
C ILE A 18 -4.85 -3.05 6.15
N LEU A 19 -5.55 -2.54 5.13
CA LEU A 19 -5.53 -3.10 3.79
C LEU A 19 -4.15 -3.04 3.15
N GLU A 20 -3.39 -1.98 3.44
CA GLU A 20 -2.00 -1.83 2.98
C GLU A 20 -1.17 -2.99 3.50
N TRP A 21 -1.12 -3.15 4.82
CA TRP A 21 -0.29 -4.17 5.45
C TRP A 21 -0.79 -5.58 5.17
N TYR A 22 -2.10 -5.77 5.00
CA TYR A 22 -2.68 -7.02 4.51
C TYR A 22 -2.14 -7.39 3.13
N ASP A 23 -2.16 -6.47 2.17
CA ASP A 23 -1.67 -6.76 0.81
C ASP A 23 -0.16 -7.05 0.79
N PHE A 24 0.64 -6.31 1.58
CA PHE A 24 2.07 -6.60 1.72
C PHE A 24 2.31 -7.99 2.31
N ALA A 25 1.52 -8.39 3.31
CA ALA A 25 1.60 -9.71 3.91
C ALA A 25 1.26 -10.80 2.89
N VAL A 26 0.13 -10.67 2.19
CA VAL A 26 -0.30 -11.62 1.16
C VAL A 26 0.76 -11.76 0.08
N TYR A 27 1.34 -10.67 -0.43
CA TYR A 27 2.41 -10.78 -1.42
C TYR A 27 3.62 -11.54 -0.88
N GLY A 28 4.02 -11.29 0.37
CA GLY A 28 5.13 -11.99 1.01
C GLY A 28 4.86 -13.49 1.19
N TYR A 29 3.68 -13.85 1.67
CA TYR A 29 3.28 -15.25 1.88
C TYR A 29 3.10 -16.01 0.56
N PHE A 30 2.54 -15.35 -0.46
CA PHE A 30 2.33 -15.92 -1.78
C PHE A 30 3.52 -15.72 -2.72
N ALA A 31 4.66 -15.20 -2.25
CA ALA A 31 5.84 -14.96 -3.07
C ALA A 31 6.30 -16.20 -3.87
N PRO A 32 6.28 -17.44 -3.34
CA PRO A 32 6.62 -18.62 -4.14
C PRO A 32 5.67 -18.87 -5.31
N ILE A 33 4.37 -18.60 -5.13
CA ILE A 33 3.34 -18.77 -6.18
C ILE A 33 3.48 -17.64 -7.21
N ILE A 34 3.69 -16.41 -6.76
CA ILE A 34 3.91 -15.27 -7.65
C ILE A 34 5.19 -15.50 -8.47
N ALA A 35 6.25 -16.04 -7.87
CA ALA A 35 7.50 -16.37 -8.56
C ALA A 35 7.28 -17.36 -9.71
N SER A 36 6.55 -18.46 -9.46
CA SER A 36 6.32 -19.47 -10.51
C SER A 36 5.42 -18.98 -11.64
N HIS A 37 4.45 -18.09 -11.35
CA HIS A 37 3.48 -17.61 -12.35
C HIS A 37 3.90 -16.34 -13.08
N PHE A 38 4.67 -15.45 -12.45
CA PHE A 38 5.04 -14.15 -13.01
C PHE A 38 6.51 -14.02 -13.35
N PHE A 39 7.40 -14.84 -12.78
CA PHE A 39 8.84 -14.80 -13.05
C PHE A 39 9.40 -16.20 -13.34
N PRO A 40 8.81 -16.98 -14.28
CA PRO A 40 9.28 -18.34 -14.54
C PRO A 40 10.73 -18.33 -15.02
N SER A 41 11.57 -19.14 -14.37
CA SER A 41 12.98 -19.34 -14.67
C SER A 41 13.37 -20.79 -14.39
N ASP A 42 14.45 -21.25 -15.05
CA ASP A 42 15.04 -22.57 -14.79
C ASP A 42 15.62 -22.68 -13.36
N ASP A 43 15.92 -21.55 -12.73
CA ASP A 43 16.31 -21.46 -11.33
C ASP A 43 15.16 -20.90 -10.47
N PRO A 44 14.54 -21.73 -9.60
CA PRO A 44 13.51 -21.28 -8.65
C PRO A 44 13.99 -20.16 -7.72
N THR A 45 15.30 -20.13 -7.41
CA THR A 45 15.91 -19.09 -6.58
C THR A 45 15.86 -17.75 -7.29
N ALA A 46 16.23 -17.70 -8.57
CA ALA A 46 16.16 -16.49 -9.39
C ALA A 46 14.73 -15.95 -9.49
N SER A 47 13.74 -16.83 -9.63
CA SER A 47 12.31 -16.48 -9.68
C SER A 47 11.85 -15.79 -8.38
N LEU A 48 12.26 -16.34 -7.23
CA LEU A 48 11.99 -15.75 -5.91
C LEU A 48 12.70 -14.41 -5.72
N ILE A 49 13.98 -14.32 -6.11
CA ILE A 49 14.74 -13.06 -6.06
C ILE A 49 14.06 -11.98 -6.89
N ALA A 50 13.60 -12.30 -8.10
CA ALA A 50 12.87 -11.35 -8.93
C ALA A 50 11.57 -10.88 -8.26
N THR A 51 10.82 -11.79 -7.67
CA THR A 51 9.56 -11.49 -6.95
C THR A 51 9.78 -10.57 -5.76
N PHE A 52 10.80 -10.85 -4.93
CA PHE A 52 11.20 -9.96 -3.83
C PHE A 52 11.84 -8.66 -4.32
N GLY A 53 12.49 -8.67 -5.50
CA GLY A 53 12.99 -7.47 -6.16
C GLY A 53 11.86 -6.52 -6.53
N VAL A 54 10.75 -7.03 -7.08
CA VAL A 54 9.54 -6.23 -7.33
C VAL A 54 8.93 -5.70 -6.03
N PHE A 55 8.91 -6.52 -4.98
CA PHE A 55 8.47 -6.08 -3.65
C PHE A 55 9.32 -4.90 -3.14
N ALA A 56 10.65 -5.03 -3.21
CA ALA A 56 11.58 -3.98 -2.81
C ALA A 56 11.42 -2.71 -3.66
N ALA A 57 11.22 -2.85 -4.97
CA ALA A 57 10.97 -1.73 -5.87
C ALA A 57 9.70 -0.96 -5.47
N GLY A 58 8.61 -1.66 -5.11
CA GLY A 58 7.40 -1.05 -4.57
C GLY A 58 7.67 -0.25 -3.28
N TYR A 59 8.53 -0.75 -2.39
CA TYR A 59 8.93 0.00 -1.20
C TYR A 59 9.75 1.26 -1.54
N MET A 60 10.67 1.17 -2.50
CA MET A 60 11.46 2.32 -2.96
C MET A 60 10.62 3.39 -3.67
N ALA A 61 9.44 3.03 -4.17
CA ALA A 61 8.49 4.00 -4.71
C ALA A 61 7.82 4.85 -3.61
N ARG A 62 7.75 4.38 -2.35
CA ARG A 62 7.06 5.10 -1.27
C ARG A 62 7.63 6.50 -0.99
N PRO A 63 8.96 6.73 -0.86
CA PRO A 63 9.50 8.09 -0.70
C PRO A 63 9.13 9.03 -1.86
N ILE A 64 9.16 8.51 -3.09
CA ILE A 64 8.79 9.27 -4.30
C ILE A 64 7.31 9.65 -4.24
N GLY A 65 6.46 8.68 -3.87
CA GLY A 65 5.04 8.90 -3.63
C GLY A 65 4.79 9.95 -2.55
N GLY A 66 5.49 9.86 -1.42
CA GLY A 66 5.40 10.83 -0.33
C GLY A 66 5.78 12.24 -0.74
N ALA A 67 6.82 12.40 -1.57
CA ALA A 67 7.20 13.71 -2.11
C ALA A 67 6.11 14.28 -3.05
N ILE A 68 5.62 13.46 -3.99
CA ILE A 68 4.61 13.88 -4.98
C ILE A 68 3.27 14.19 -4.31
N PHE A 69 2.72 13.22 -3.59
CA PHE A 69 1.42 13.36 -2.91
C PHE A 69 1.49 14.32 -1.73
N GLY A 70 2.65 14.45 -1.07
CA GLY A 70 2.88 15.46 -0.04
C GLY A 70 2.73 16.87 -0.62
N HIS A 71 3.44 17.16 -1.71
CA HIS A 71 3.38 18.45 -2.40
C HIS A 71 1.98 18.77 -2.94
N ILE A 72 1.32 17.79 -3.58
CA ILE A 72 -0.07 17.95 -4.04
C ILE A 72 -1.00 18.22 -2.85
N GLY A 73 -0.75 17.58 -1.71
CA GLY A 73 -1.57 17.72 -0.50
C GLY A 73 -1.41 19.08 0.15
N ASP A 74 -0.23 19.68 0.05
CA ASP A 74 0.07 21.02 0.55
C ASP A 74 -0.61 22.10 -0.30
N ILE A 75 -0.72 21.90 -1.62
CA ILE A 75 -1.30 22.88 -2.55
C ILE A 75 -2.83 22.73 -2.68
N TYR A 76 -3.31 21.50 -2.90
CA TYR A 76 -4.70 21.21 -3.27
C TYR A 76 -5.53 20.63 -2.11
N GLY A 77 -4.90 20.41 -0.96
CA GLY A 77 -5.55 19.96 0.26
C GLY A 77 -5.48 18.45 0.50
N ARG A 78 -5.35 18.08 1.78
CA ARG A 78 -5.14 16.70 2.24
C ARG A 78 -6.26 15.72 1.86
N LYS A 79 -7.52 16.17 1.82
CA LYS A 79 -8.66 15.31 1.48
C LYS A 79 -8.58 14.78 0.04
N LEU A 80 -8.14 15.60 -0.90
CA LEU A 80 -8.00 15.21 -2.30
C LEU A 80 -6.94 14.12 -2.44
N VAL A 81 -5.76 14.34 -1.84
CA VAL A 81 -4.66 13.39 -1.86
C VAL A 81 -5.02 12.06 -1.23
N LEU A 82 -5.70 12.07 -0.08
CA LEU A 82 -6.19 10.84 0.55
C LEU A 82 -7.12 10.06 -0.39
N THR A 83 -8.02 10.75 -1.08
CA THR A 83 -8.95 10.11 -2.02
C THR A 83 -8.24 9.54 -3.24
N LEU A 84 -7.30 10.29 -3.82
CA LEU A 84 -6.51 9.87 -4.98
C LEU A 84 -5.61 8.68 -4.64
N SER A 85 -4.97 8.71 -3.47
CA SER A 85 -4.13 7.60 -3.01
C SER A 85 -4.97 6.35 -2.78
N VAL A 86 -6.00 6.39 -1.93
CA VAL A 86 -6.84 5.20 -1.68
C VAL A 86 -7.42 4.63 -2.98
N GLY A 87 -7.82 5.50 -3.93
CA GLY A 87 -8.27 5.10 -5.26
C GLY A 87 -7.18 4.41 -6.10
N LEU A 88 -5.98 4.99 -6.18
CA LEU A 88 -4.86 4.42 -6.92
C LEU A 88 -4.43 3.07 -6.34
N MET A 89 -4.37 2.97 -5.01
CA MET A 89 -4.08 1.72 -4.31
C MET A 89 -5.13 0.66 -4.63
N GLY A 90 -6.42 0.95 -4.45
CA GLY A 90 -7.50 0.00 -4.69
C GLY A 90 -7.56 -0.47 -6.14
N ILE A 91 -7.38 0.43 -7.12
CA ILE A 91 -7.31 0.07 -8.54
C ILE A 91 -6.09 -0.82 -8.82
N SER A 92 -4.93 -0.49 -8.27
CA SER A 92 -3.71 -1.27 -8.47
C SER A 92 -3.85 -2.68 -7.89
N THR A 93 -4.36 -2.82 -6.67
CA THR A 93 -4.62 -4.11 -6.02
C THR A 93 -5.63 -4.95 -6.80
N PHE A 94 -6.72 -4.33 -7.27
CA PHE A 94 -7.70 -5.03 -8.10
C PHE A 94 -7.08 -5.54 -9.41
N LEU A 95 -6.32 -4.69 -10.10
CA LEU A 95 -5.65 -5.05 -11.35
C LEU A 95 -4.61 -6.17 -11.15
N ILE A 96 -3.90 -6.20 -10.02
CA ILE A 96 -3.00 -7.31 -9.67
C ILE A 96 -3.80 -8.61 -9.52
N GLY A 97 -4.96 -8.56 -8.87
CA GLY A 97 -5.81 -9.74 -8.65
C GLY A 97 -6.40 -10.35 -9.92
N VAL A 98 -6.61 -9.56 -10.97
CA VAL A 98 -7.11 -10.04 -12.28
C VAL A 98 -6.00 -10.14 -13.34
N LEU A 99 -4.74 -9.95 -12.95
CA LEU A 99 -3.62 -9.90 -13.89
C LEU A 99 -3.38 -11.31 -14.47
N PRO A 100 -3.42 -11.49 -15.80
CA PRO A 100 -3.06 -12.75 -16.42
C PRO A 100 -1.58 -13.08 -16.16
N ASP A 101 -1.29 -14.37 -16.02
CA ASP A 101 0.04 -14.85 -15.69
C ASP A 101 0.97 -14.91 -16.92
N HIS A 102 2.23 -15.29 -16.67
CA HIS A 102 3.24 -15.36 -17.72
C HIS A 102 2.90 -16.41 -18.80
N ALA A 103 2.09 -17.43 -18.49
CA ALA A 103 1.64 -18.39 -19.50
C ALA A 103 0.67 -17.75 -20.51
N ALA A 104 -0.15 -16.79 -20.07
CA ALA A 104 -1.13 -16.11 -20.92
C ALA A 104 -0.54 -14.94 -21.73
N ILE A 105 0.31 -14.10 -21.11
CA ILE A 105 0.80 -12.86 -21.75
C ILE A 105 2.34 -12.70 -21.73
N GLY A 106 3.07 -13.74 -21.34
CA GLY A 106 4.53 -13.74 -21.33
C GLY A 106 5.12 -12.69 -20.39
N VAL A 107 6.28 -12.13 -20.78
CA VAL A 107 7.05 -11.15 -20.00
C VAL A 107 6.24 -9.90 -19.65
N SER A 108 5.20 -9.58 -20.42
CA SER A 108 4.29 -8.48 -20.10
C SER A 108 3.60 -8.66 -18.75
N ALA A 109 3.35 -9.89 -18.30
CA ALA A 109 2.80 -10.16 -16.96
C ALA A 109 3.72 -9.62 -15.86
N SER A 110 5.02 -9.93 -15.95
CA SER A 110 6.05 -9.50 -14.98
C SER A 110 6.18 -7.98 -14.96
N ILE A 111 6.18 -7.35 -16.14
CA ILE A 111 6.30 -5.89 -16.28
C ILE A 111 5.06 -5.20 -15.72
N LEU A 112 3.86 -5.68 -16.03
CA LEU A 112 2.62 -5.13 -15.51
C LEU A 112 2.53 -5.29 -13.99
N LEU A 113 2.91 -6.46 -13.45
CA LEU A 113 2.98 -6.68 -12.01
C LEU A 113 3.91 -5.67 -11.34
N LEU A 114 5.09 -5.45 -11.91
CA LEU A 114 6.05 -4.45 -11.43
C LEU A 114 5.45 -3.04 -11.45
N ILE A 115 4.84 -2.62 -12.56
CA ILE A 115 4.22 -1.30 -12.69
C ILE A 115 3.12 -1.11 -11.65
N LEU A 116 2.21 -2.09 -11.51
CA LEU A 116 1.13 -2.04 -10.53
C LEU A 116 1.66 -1.96 -9.09
N ARG A 117 2.73 -2.72 -8.78
CA ARG A 117 3.41 -2.65 -7.48
C ARG A 117 4.07 -1.30 -7.22
N LEU A 118 4.67 -0.68 -8.24
CA LEU A 118 5.22 0.68 -8.14
C LEU A 118 4.12 1.72 -7.90
N LEU A 119 3.00 1.64 -8.63
CA LEU A 119 1.85 2.52 -8.45
C LEU A 119 1.27 2.40 -7.04
N GLN A 120 1.15 1.18 -6.53
CA GLN A 120 0.70 0.93 -5.16
C GLN A 120 1.69 1.53 -4.14
N GLY A 121 2.99 1.34 -4.34
CA GLY A 121 4.03 1.94 -3.50
C GLY A 121 4.01 3.46 -3.49
N LEU A 122 3.83 4.09 -4.65
CA LEU A 122 3.66 5.55 -4.77
C LEU A 122 2.44 6.03 -3.97
N SER A 123 1.33 5.30 -4.08
CA SER A 123 0.08 5.61 -3.38
C SER A 123 0.28 5.69 -1.86
N VAL A 124 0.88 4.64 -1.32
CA VAL A 124 1.14 4.49 0.12
C VAL A 124 1.98 5.64 0.68
N GLY A 125 2.98 6.08 -0.07
CA GLY A 125 3.89 7.16 0.37
C GLY A 125 3.15 8.44 0.77
N GLY A 126 2.07 8.77 0.08
CA GLY A 126 1.24 9.94 0.36
C GLY A 126 0.23 9.75 1.49
N GLU A 127 -0.34 8.54 1.61
CA GLU A 127 -1.43 8.26 2.54
C GLU A 127 -0.93 8.03 3.97
N PHE A 128 0.06 7.15 4.16
CA PHE A 128 0.48 6.67 5.48
C PHE A 128 1.03 7.82 6.34
N THR A 129 1.94 8.61 5.78
CA THR A 129 2.57 9.74 6.48
C THR A 129 1.56 10.86 6.74
N GLY A 130 0.73 11.19 5.75
CA GLY A 130 -0.27 12.25 5.86
C GLY A 130 -1.39 11.92 6.87
N SER A 131 -1.81 10.66 6.93
CA SER A 131 -2.86 10.20 7.85
C SER A 131 -2.39 10.18 9.30
N ILE A 132 -1.14 9.77 9.56
CA ILE A 132 -0.55 9.79 10.90
C ILE A 132 -0.38 11.23 11.39
N VAL A 133 0.16 12.12 10.56
CA VAL A 133 0.32 13.54 10.90
C VAL A 133 -1.05 14.16 11.18
N PHE A 134 -2.03 13.96 10.29
CA PHE A 134 -3.39 14.45 10.49
C PHE A 134 -4.03 13.92 11.79
N LEU A 135 -3.87 12.63 12.09
CA LEU A 135 -4.38 12.01 13.32
C LEU A 135 -3.75 12.61 14.57
N VAL A 136 -2.44 12.83 14.57
CA VAL A 136 -1.70 13.39 15.71
C VAL A 136 -2.01 14.87 15.90
N GLU A 137 -2.12 15.63 14.81
CA GLU A 137 -2.47 17.06 14.83
C GLU A 137 -3.88 17.31 15.37
N ASN A 138 -4.82 16.42 15.06
CA ASN A 138 -6.21 16.52 15.52
C ASN A 138 -6.47 15.80 16.86
N ALA A 139 -5.45 15.14 17.44
CA ALA A 139 -5.59 14.47 18.71
C ALA A 139 -5.54 15.46 19.90
N ARG A 140 -6.32 15.15 20.95
CA ARG A 140 -6.20 15.84 22.25
C ARG A 140 -4.77 15.72 22.78
N GLU A 141 -4.26 16.80 23.37
CA GLU A 141 -2.86 16.98 23.77
C GLU A 141 -2.31 15.82 24.63
N ASN A 142 -3.12 15.28 25.55
CA ASN A 142 -2.79 14.12 26.40
C ASN A 142 -3.04 12.72 25.77
N ARG A 143 -3.43 12.64 24.49
CA ARG A 143 -3.77 11.36 23.80
C ARG A 143 -3.05 11.18 22.46
N ARG A 144 -2.08 12.03 22.14
CA ARG A 144 -1.30 11.95 20.89
C ARG A 144 -0.59 10.59 20.72
N GLY A 145 0.05 10.08 21.77
CA GLY A 145 0.71 8.76 21.75
C GLY A 145 -0.28 7.62 21.48
N LEU A 146 -1.41 7.60 22.18
CA LEU A 146 -2.44 6.57 22.03
C LEU A 146 -3.10 6.61 20.64
N THR A 147 -3.25 7.80 20.06
CA THR A 147 -3.79 7.98 18.70
C THR A 147 -2.80 7.53 17.63
N GLY A 148 -1.50 7.79 17.81
CA GLY A 148 -0.43 7.28 16.93
C GLY A 148 -0.26 5.76 17.00
N SER A 149 -0.45 5.16 18.18
CA SER A 149 -0.36 3.69 18.35
C SER A 149 -1.40 2.92 17.54
N TRP A 150 -2.55 3.52 17.21
CA TRP A 150 -3.54 2.87 16.34
C TRP A 150 -2.98 2.57 14.94
N ALA A 151 -2.09 3.40 14.39
CA ALA A 151 -1.47 3.11 13.09
C ALA A 151 -0.62 1.83 13.13
N ASN A 152 0.19 1.68 14.19
CA ASN A 152 0.99 0.46 14.41
C ASN A 152 0.11 -0.77 14.67
N PHE A 153 -0.96 -0.61 15.45
CA PHE A 153 -1.93 -1.69 15.68
C PHE A 153 -2.57 -2.15 14.37
N GLY A 154 -2.99 -1.22 13.50
CA GLY A 154 -3.55 -1.55 12.19
C GLY A 154 -2.56 -2.28 11.28
N ALA A 155 -1.27 -1.93 11.35
CA ALA A 155 -0.23 -2.62 10.59
C ALA A 155 -0.07 -4.09 11.03
N ILE A 156 0.05 -4.32 12.34
CA ILE A 156 0.14 -5.66 12.92
C ILE A 156 -1.11 -6.48 12.59
N LEU A 157 -2.30 -5.87 12.69
CA LEU A 157 -3.56 -6.53 12.37
C LEU A 157 -3.62 -6.93 10.89
N GLY A 158 -3.17 -6.07 9.97
CA GLY A 158 -3.11 -6.37 8.54
C GLY A 158 -2.23 -7.58 8.24
N PHE A 159 -1.03 -7.63 8.83
CA PHE A 159 -0.15 -8.80 8.71
C PHE A 159 -0.80 -10.09 9.23
N LEU A 160 -1.47 -10.02 10.39
CA LEU A 160 -2.14 -11.18 10.98
C LEU A 160 -3.28 -11.69 10.09
N ILE A 161 -4.13 -10.80 9.56
CA ILE A 161 -5.21 -11.19 8.65
C ILE A 161 -4.66 -11.78 7.35
N GLY A 162 -3.52 -11.27 6.86
CA GLY A 162 -2.88 -11.78 5.64
C GLY A 162 -2.22 -13.15 5.79
N SER A 163 -1.99 -13.61 7.02
CA SER A 163 -1.29 -14.87 7.30
C SER A 163 -2.16 -16.13 7.27
N GLY A 164 -3.48 -15.97 7.11
CA GLY A 164 -4.48 -17.05 7.13
C GLY A 164 -4.92 -17.52 5.75
#